data_AF-A0A7J7ZMN7-F1
#
_entry.id   AF-A0A7J7ZMN7-F1
#
_cell.length_a   1.000
_cell.length_b   1.000
_cell.length_c   1.000
_cell.angle_alpha   90.00
_cell.angle_beta   90.00
_cell.angle_gamma   90.00
#
_symmetry.space_group_name_H-M   'P 1'
#
loop_
_entity.id
_entity.type
_entity.pdbx_description
1 polymer ?
#
loop_
_entity_poly.entity_id
_entity_poly.type
_entity_poly.pdbx_seq_one_letter_code
_entity_poly.pdbx_strand_id
1 'polypeptide(L)'
;MAVPPAFPPGPLHEPAGTPPAEPQPCPRSLAEGFLGEELRLNAELSQLQFSEPVGMIYNPVEYAWEPHRSYVTRYCQGPKEVLFLGMNPGPFGMAQTGVPFGEVSVVRDWLGIGGSVSTPPQEHPKRPVLGLECPQSEANKGWEPAAKERLNELGLLPLLTK
;
A
#
# COMPACT_ATOMS: atom_id res chain seq x y z
N MET A 1 -76.90 -46.80 16.89
CA MET A 1 -76.00 -46.19 17.90
C MET A 1 -74.60 -46.33 17.36
N ALA A 2 -73.98 -45.23 16.91
CA ALA A 2 -72.71 -45.23 16.20
C ALA A 2 -71.75 -44.20 16.82
N VAL A 3 -70.50 -44.62 16.90
CA VAL A 3 -69.32 -44.04 17.57
C VAL A 3 -68.99 -42.64 17.01
N PRO A 4 -68.52 -41.67 17.82
CA PRO A 4 -68.10 -40.36 17.30
C PRO A 4 -66.76 -40.47 16.55
N PRO A 5 -66.58 -39.77 15.42
CA PRO A 5 -65.33 -39.77 14.67
C PRO A 5 -64.25 -38.88 15.30
N ALA A 6 -63.00 -39.29 15.15
CA ALA A 6 -61.80 -38.59 15.59
C ALA A 6 -61.55 -37.29 14.80
N PHE A 7 -61.04 -36.27 15.48
CA PHE A 7 -60.61 -35.00 14.87
C PHE A 7 -59.32 -35.19 14.04
N PRO A 8 -59.18 -34.52 12.88
CA PRO A 8 -57.93 -34.53 12.11
C PRO A 8 -56.88 -33.60 12.74
N PRO A 9 -55.57 -33.88 12.57
CA PRO A 9 -54.51 -32.96 12.96
C PRO A 9 -54.50 -31.72 12.04
N GLY A 10 -54.25 -30.55 12.63
CA GLY A 10 -54.14 -29.27 11.90
C GLY A 10 -52.92 -29.20 10.98
N PRO A 11 -52.85 -28.18 10.10
CA PRO A 11 -51.77 -28.06 9.12
C PRO A 11 -50.43 -27.74 9.79
N LEU A 12 -49.38 -28.43 9.36
CA LEU A 12 -47.99 -28.14 9.71
C LEU A 12 -47.56 -26.85 9.01
N HIS A 13 -47.01 -25.91 9.78
CA HIS A 13 -46.49 -24.64 9.29
C HIS A 13 -45.12 -24.87 8.64
N GLU A 14 -44.97 -24.65 7.33
CA GLU A 14 -43.65 -24.58 6.70
C GLU A 14 -42.98 -23.25 7.06
N PRO A 15 -41.69 -23.23 7.47
CA PRO A 15 -41.01 -21.98 7.73
C PRO A 15 -40.71 -21.26 6.40
N ALA A 16 -41.06 -19.98 6.35
CA ALA A 16 -40.80 -19.09 5.23
C ALA A 16 -39.31 -19.10 4.85
N GLY A 17 -39.04 -19.20 3.54
CA GLY A 17 -37.70 -19.27 2.97
C GLY A 17 -36.83 -18.06 3.35
N THR A 18 -35.56 -18.36 3.64
CA THR A 18 -34.51 -17.38 3.91
C THR A 18 -34.36 -16.41 2.73
N PRO A 19 -34.33 -15.08 2.95
CA PRO A 19 -34.05 -14.13 1.88
C PRO A 19 -32.66 -14.39 1.27
N PRO A 20 -32.47 -14.14 -0.04
CA PRO A 20 -31.17 -14.31 -0.69
C PRO A 20 -30.13 -13.42 0.00
N ALA A 21 -28.99 -14.03 0.33
CA ALA A 21 -27.85 -13.32 0.91
C ALA A 21 -27.45 -12.14 0.00
N GLU A 22 -27.21 -10.98 0.61
CA GLU A 22 -26.64 -9.83 -0.06
C GLU A 22 -25.35 -10.24 -0.80
N PRO A 23 -25.08 -9.68 -2.00
CA PRO A 23 -23.87 -10.01 -2.74
C PRO A 23 -22.65 -9.72 -1.86
N GLN A 24 -21.92 -10.77 -1.51
CA GLN A 24 -20.70 -10.62 -0.74
C GLN A 24 -19.74 -9.71 -1.53
N PRO A 25 -19.14 -8.69 -0.90
CA PRO A 25 -18.20 -7.82 -1.58
C PRO A 25 -17.08 -8.68 -2.16
N CYS A 26 -16.74 -8.47 -3.44
CA CYS A 26 -15.59 -9.10 -4.06
C CYS A 26 -14.37 -8.95 -3.13
N PRO A 27 -13.54 -10.00 -2.95
CA PRO A 27 -12.33 -9.87 -2.17
C PRO A 27 -11.48 -8.75 -2.79
N ARG A 28 -11.16 -7.73 -1.98
CA ARG A 28 -10.30 -6.62 -2.39
C ARG A 28 -9.01 -7.17 -2.99
N SER A 29 -8.51 -6.55 -4.05
CA SER A 29 -7.19 -6.88 -4.57
C SER A 29 -6.11 -6.65 -3.50
N LEU A 30 -4.99 -7.35 -3.57
CA LEU A 30 -3.89 -7.16 -2.62
C LEU A 30 -3.40 -5.70 -2.62
N ALA A 31 -3.37 -5.05 -3.79
CA ALA A 31 -3.04 -3.64 -3.91
C ALA A 31 -4.02 -2.73 -3.16
N GLU A 32 -5.32 -2.96 -3.28
CA GLU A 32 -6.33 -2.17 -2.54
C GLU A 32 -6.25 -2.41 -1.03
N GLY A 33 -5.98 -3.65 -0.60
CA GLY A 33 -5.73 -3.96 0.80
C GLY A 33 -4.51 -3.21 1.34
N PHE A 34 -3.40 -3.24 0.60
CA PHE A 34 -2.16 -2.56 0.97
C PHE A 34 -2.33 -1.04 1.08
N LEU A 35 -2.93 -0.42 0.06
CA LEU A 35 -3.23 1.02 0.07
C LEU A 35 -4.19 1.40 1.21
N GLY A 36 -5.15 0.52 1.53
CA GLY A 36 -6.04 0.71 2.67
C GLY A 36 -5.30 0.78 4.01
N GLU A 37 -4.31 -0.09 4.21
CA GLU A 37 -3.46 -0.06 5.41
C GLU A 37 -2.56 1.18 5.45
N GLU A 38 -2.03 1.64 4.32
CA GLU A 38 -1.24 2.87 4.25
C GLU A 38 -2.08 4.11 4.58
N LEU A 39 -3.33 4.18 4.10
CA LEU A 39 -4.26 5.24 4.47
C LEU A 39 -4.63 5.21 5.95
N ARG A 40 -4.82 4.01 6.53
CA ARG A 40 -5.04 3.85 7.98
C ARG A 40 -3.82 4.34 8.76
N LEU A 41 -2.62 3.96 8.35
CA LEU A 41 -1.37 4.39 8.98
C LEU A 41 -1.19 5.90 8.88
N ASN A 42 -1.45 6.52 7.73
CA ASN A 42 -1.40 7.98 7.57
C ASN A 42 -2.36 8.68 8.53
N ALA A 43 -3.58 8.16 8.69
CA ALA A 43 -4.53 8.71 9.65
C ALA A 43 -3.98 8.64 11.09
N GLU A 44 -3.34 7.54 11.50
CA GLU A 44 -2.71 7.42 12.82
C GLU A 44 -1.50 8.35 12.98
N LEU A 45 -0.62 8.43 11.98
CA LEU A 45 0.55 9.31 11.97
C LEU A 45 0.16 10.79 12.05
N SER A 46 -0.95 11.19 11.41
CA SER A 46 -1.44 12.57 11.42
C SER A 46 -1.83 13.07 12.82
N GLN A 47 -2.05 12.17 13.77
CA GLN A 47 -2.38 12.51 15.17
C GLN A 47 -1.14 12.73 16.03
N LEU A 48 0.05 12.37 15.53
CA LEU A 48 1.30 12.51 16.28
C LEU A 48 1.75 13.98 16.30
N GLN A 49 2.23 14.40 17.47
CA GLN A 49 2.83 15.72 17.66
C GLN A 49 4.31 15.53 17.94
N PHE A 50 5.13 16.30 17.22
CA PHE A 50 6.57 16.30 17.38
C PHE A 50 7.01 17.65 17.92
N SER A 51 7.92 17.60 18.89
CA SER A 51 8.57 18.78 19.45
C SER A 51 9.96 18.98 18.83
N GLU A 52 10.64 20.05 19.25
CA GLU A 52 12.07 20.23 18.98
C GLU A 52 12.88 18.95 19.27
N PRO A 53 13.89 18.61 18.43
CA PRO A 53 14.42 19.42 17.32
C PRO A 53 13.73 19.20 15.96
N VAL A 54 12.54 18.58 15.93
CA VAL A 54 11.82 18.29 14.67
C VAL A 54 11.16 19.55 14.13
N GLY A 55 11.81 20.20 13.17
CA GLY A 55 11.29 21.43 12.56
C GLY A 55 10.36 21.22 11.36
N MET A 56 10.40 20.04 10.72
CA MET A 56 9.66 19.76 9.47
C MET A 56 9.29 18.27 9.38
N ILE A 57 8.08 17.97 8.92
CA ILE A 57 7.56 16.60 8.76
C ILE A 57 6.98 16.46 7.36
N TYR A 58 7.45 15.46 6.63
CA TYR A 58 7.06 15.20 5.26
C TYR A 58 6.42 13.82 5.19
N ASN A 59 5.21 13.72 4.64
CA ASN A 59 4.56 12.44 4.35
C ASN A 59 4.36 12.27 2.84
N PRO A 60 5.28 11.60 2.11
CA PRO A 60 5.17 11.42 0.67
C PRO A 60 3.97 10.58 0.24
N VAL A 61 3.43 9.73 1.12
CA VAL A 61 2.23 8.95 0.81
C VAL A 61 1.00 9.87 0.71
N GLU A 62 1.05 11.09 1.27
CA GLU A 62 0.01 12.10 1.08
C GLU A 62 0.24 12.94 -0.18
N TYR A 63 1.37 13.66 -0.26
CA TYR A 63 1.57 14.64 -1.33
C TYR A 63 2.04 14.02 -2.66
N ALA A 64 2.61 12.82 -2.65
CA ALA A 64 2.99 12.04 -3.83
C ALA A 64 2.08 10.80 -4.01
N TRP A 65 0.83 10.91 -3.58
CA TRP A 65 -0.11 9.79 -3.59
C TRP A 65 -0.35 9.18 -4.97
N GLU A 66 -0.43 10.00 -6.03
CA GLU A 66 -0.72 9.50 -7.37
C GLU A 66 0.36 8.54 -7.90
N PRO A 67 1.67 8.90 -7.94
CA PRO A 67 2.71 7.96 -8.33
C PRO A 67 2.85 6.80 -7.34
N HIS A 68 2.65 7.02 -6.04
CA HIS A 68 2.69 5.95 -5.04
C HIS A 68 1.59 4.90 -5.29
N ARG A 69 0.34 5.34 -5.46
CA ARG A 69 -0.80 4.47 -5.81
C ARG A 69 -0.58 3.75 -7.13
N SER A 70 -0.01 4.44 -8.12
CA SER A 70 0.35 3.84 -9.42
C SER A 70 1.36 2.70 -9.24
N TYR A 71 2.41 2.91 -8.43
CA TYR A 71 3.39 1.89 -8.09
C TYR A 71 2.76 0.67 -7.41
N VAL A 72 1.99 0.87 -6.34
CA VAL A 72 1.36 -0.24 -5.60
C VAL A 72 0.38 -0.99 -6.48
N THR A 73 -0.46 -0.28 -7.23
CA THR A 73 -1.43 -0.91 -8.13
C THR A 73 -0.72 -1.70 -9.22
N ARG A 74 0.38 -1.19 -9.78
CA ARG A 74 1.10 -1.88 -10.86
C ARG A 74 1.83 -3.14 -10.38
N TYR A 75 2.47 -3.10 -9.21
CA TYR A 75 3.41 -4.15 -8.78
C TYR A 75 2.87 -5.06 -7.65
N CYS A 76 1.78 -4.70 -6.98
CA CYS A 76 1.17 -5.47 -5.88
C CYS A 76 -0.05 -6.31 -6.32
N GLN A 77 0.02 -6.94 -7.50
CA GLN A 77 -1.10 -7.69 -8.11
C GLN A 77 -1.37 -9.09 -7.51
N GLY A 78 -0.59 -9.54 -6.53
CA GLY A 78 -0.68 -10.89 -5.96
C GLY A 78 0.31 -11.09 -4.83
N PRO A 79 0.22 -12.20 -4.09
CA PRO A 79 1.04 -12.45 -2.90
C PRO A 79 2.53 -12.39 -3.21
N LYS A 80 3.31 -11.99 -2.20
CA LYS A 80 4.76 -11.80 -2.29
C LYS A 80 5.44 -12.75 -1.31
N GLU A 81 6.41 -13.52 -1.79
CA GLU A 81 7.23 -14.38 -0.94
C GLU A 81 8.27 -13.57 -0.13
N VAL A 82 8.70 -12.44 -0.69
CA VAL A 82 9.75 -11.59 -0.14
C VAL A 82 9.26 -10.14 -0.08
N LEU A 83 9.49 -9.48 1.06
CA LEU A 83 9.28 -8.05 1.25
C LEU A 83 10.62 -7.39 1.59
N PHE A 84 11.03 -6.43 0.76
CA PHE A 84 12.15 -5.55 1.07
C PHE A 84 11.65 -4.37 1.90
N LEU A 85 12.24 -4.16 3.07
CA LEU A 85 11.83 -3.11 4.00
C LEU A 85 12.98 -2.14 4.24
N GLY A 86 12.79 -0.88 3.84
CA GLY A 86 13.66 0.23 4.21
C GLY A 86 13.27 0.83 5.56
N MET A 87 13.98 1.88 5.97
CA MET A 87 13.70 2.55 7.25
C MET A 87 12.65 3.67 7.08
N ASN A 88 12.93 4.65 6.20
CA ASN A 88 12.06 5.80 5.91
C ASN A 88 12.49 6.49 4.60
N PRO A 89 11.67 7.40 4.04
CA PRO A 89 12.00 8.13 2.82
C PRO A 89 13.31 8.92 2.90
N GLY A 90 14.17 8.79 1.89
CA GLY A 90 15.27 9.72 1.64
C GLY A 90 14.80 10.98 0.91
N PRO A 91 15.52 12.11 1.04
CA PRO A 91 15.06 13.42 0.56
C PRO A 91 15.03 13.57 -0.96
N PHE A 92 15.76 12.71 -1.69
CA PHE A 92 15.87 12.77 -3.16
C PHE A 92 15.35 11.49 -3.84
N GLY A 93 14.77 10.57 -3.07
CA GLY A 93 14.11 9.37 -3.57
C GLY A 93 12.62 9.42 -3.30
N MET A 94 12.16 8.60 -2.35
CA MET A 94 10.72 8.48 -2.03
C MET A 94 10.06 9.82 -1.63
N ALA A 95 10.79 10.76 -1.01
CA ALA A 95 10.24 12.09 -0.71
C ALA A 95 9.94 12.94 -1.96
N GLN A 96 10.49 12.56 -3.12
CA GLN A 96 10.22 13.22 -4.40
C GLN A 96 9.21 12.42 -5.22
N THR A 97 9.26 11.09 -5.15
CA THR A 97 8.58 10.22 -6.10
C THR A 97 7.38 9.46 -5.54
N GLY A 98 7.25 9.38 -4.22
CA GLY A 98 6.27 8.51 -3.55
C GLY A 98 6.62 7.02 -3.62
N VAL A 99 7.69 6.62 -4.33
CA VAL A 99 8.07 5.20 -4.49
C VAL A 99 9.19 4.83 -3.52
N PRO A 100 9.10 3.71 -2.77
CA PRO A 100 10.19 3.24 -1.89
C PRO A 100 11.51 3.07 -2.66
N PHE A 101 12.61 3.56 -2.09
CA PHE A 101 13.93 3.62 -2.78
C PHE A 101 13.87 4.28 -4.17
N GLY A 102 12.90 5.18 -4.36
CA GLY A 102 12.49 5.66 -5.67
C GLY A 102 13.37 6.78 -6.20
N GLU A 103 14.58 6.45 -6.65
CA GLU A 103 15.39 7.33 -7.48
C GLU A 103 14.60 7.73 -8.74
N VAL A 104 14.63 9.03 -9.06
CA VAL A 104 13.72 9.63 -10.06
C VAL A 104 13.82 8.96 -11.43
N SER A 105 15.03 8.75 -11.95
CA SER A 105 15.20 8.15 -13.28
C SER A 105 14.73 6.70 -13.31
N VAL A 106 15.01 5.91 -12.26
CA VAL A 106 14.54 4.53 -12.13
C VAL A 106 13.02 4.48 -12.05
N VAL A 107 12.39 5.36 -11.25
CA VAL A 107 10.93 5.41 -11.12
C VAL A 107 10.26 5.77 -12.44
N ARG A 108 10.73 6.82 -13.11
CA ARG A 108 10.13 7.30 -14.35
C ARG A 108 10.45 6.39 -15.54
N ASP A 109 11.70 6.05 -15.73
CA ASP A 109 12.20 5.47 -16.99
C ASP A 109 12.20 3.94 -16.97
N TRP A 110 12.42 3.32 -15.80
CA TRP A 110 12.44 1.85 -15.67
C TRP A 110 11.13 1.27 -15.11
N LEU A 111 10.62 1.81 -14.01
CA LEU A 111 9.32 1.39 -13.46
C LEU A 111 8.14 1.95 -14.28
N GLY A 112 8.38 2.99 -15.08
CA GLY A 112 7.33 3.62 -15.89
C GLY A 112 6.22 4.21 -15.04
N ILE A 113 6.55 4.71 -13.85
CA ILE A 113 5.60 5.34 -12.93
C ILE A 113 5.67 6.85 -13.13
N GLY A 114 4.52 7.43 -13.42
CA GLY A 114 4.30 8.87 -13.48
C GLY A 114 3.14 9.28 -12.56
N GLY A 115 2.90 10.58 -12.47
CA GLY A 115 1.82 11.15 -11.69
C GLY A 115 2.17 12.53 -11.17
N SER A 116 1.17 13.25 -10.67
CA SER A 116 1.38 14.53 -10.00
C SER A 116 1.97 14.33 -8.61
N VAL A 117 2.88 15.22 -8.25
CA VAL A 117 3.43 15.33 -6.90
C VAL A 117 3.13 16.74 -6.42
N SER A 118 2.36 16.83 -5.34
CA SER A 118 2.00 18.09 -4.70
C SER A 118 3.09 18.54 -3.74
N THR A 119 3.06 19.81 -3.35
CA THR A 119 3.92 20.35 -2.32
C THR A 119 3.37 19.99 -0.93
N PRO A 120 4.21 19.56 0.04
CA PRO A 120 3.76 19.38 1.42
C PRO A 120 3.35 20.73 2.06
N PRO A 121 2.57 20.70 3.16
CA PRO A 121 2.08 21.93 3.79
C PRO A 121 3.17 22.91 4.26
N GLN A 122 4.33 22.38 4.62
CA GLN A 122 5.50 23.15 5.01
C GLN A 122 6.75 22.52 4.41
N GLU A 123 7.68 23.36 3.96
CA GLU A 123 8.94 22.93 3.37
C GLU A 123 10.14 23.63 4.01
N HIS A 124 11.20 22.87 4.21
CA HIS A 124 12.50 23.44 4.46
C HIS A 124 13.13 23.94 3.15
N PRO A 125 13.67 25.17 3.06
CA PRO A 125 14.27 25.70 1.83
C PRO A 125 15.41 24.85 1.25
N LYS A 126 16.11 24.07 2.08
CA LYS A 126 17.18 23.14 1.66
C LYS A 126 16.68 21.73 1.28
N ARG A 127 15.37 21.47 1.36
CA ARG A 127 14.74 20.18 1.07
C ARG A 127 13.40 20.39 0.33
N PRO A 128 13.40 21.07 -0.83
CA PRO A 128 12.18 21.23 -1.61
C PRO A 128 11.71 19.89 -2.21
N VAL A 129 10.40 19.73 -2.35
CA VAL A 129 9.79 18.66 -3.16
C VAL A 129 9.59 19.18 -4.57
N LEU A 130 10.39 18.65 -5.50
CA LEU A 130 10.40 18.97 -6.93
C LEU A 130 9.73 17.87 -7.76
N GLY A 131 9.29 16.79 -7.12
CA GLY A 131 8.59 15.69 -7.79
C GLY A 131 9.50 14.87 -8.70
N LEU A 132 8.92 14.33 -9.78
CA LEU A 132 9.61 13.55 -10.80
C LEU A 132 10.55 14.37 -11.70
N GLU A 133 10.66 15.68 -11.47
CA GLU A 133 11.60 16.59 -12.12
C GLU A 133 12.80 16.93 -11.22
N CYS A 134 12.90 16.33 -10.02
CA CYS A 134 14.03 16.55 -9.14
C CYS A 134 15.34 16.13 -9.84
N PRO A 135 16.33 17.04 -10.01
CA PRO A 135 17.57 16.74 -10.71
C PRO A 135 18.59 16.00 -9.82
N GLN A 136 18.30 15.87 -8.53
CA GLN A 136 19.20 15.25 -7.56
C GLN A 136 18.97 13.75 -7.53
N SER A 137 20.05 12.99 -7.67
CA SER A 137 20.00 11.53 -7.54
C SER A 137 20.08 11.12 -6.07
N GLU A 138 19.30 10.13 -5.68
CA GLU A 138 19.39 9.53 -4.35
C GLU A 138 20.73 8.79 -4.19
N ALA A 139 21.51 9.18 -3.18
CA ALA A 139 22.82 8.62 -2.92
C ALA A 139 22.75 7.30 -2.12
N ASN A 140 22.05 6.30 -2.63
CA ASN A 140 22.05 4.94 -2.08
C ASN A 140 23.01 4.05 -2.87
N LYS A 141 24.33 4.30 -2.75
CA LYS A 141 25.38 3.52 -3.44
C LYS A 141 26.25 2.79 -2.43
N GLY A 142 26.77 1.62 -2.81
CA GLY A 142 27.78 0.86 -2.06
C GLY A 142 27.21 -0.26 -1.18
N TRP A 143 25.89 -0.40 -1.06
CA TRP A 143 25.24 -1.48 -0.32
C TRP A 143 24.94 -2.70 -1.20
N GLU A 144 24.99 -2.55 -2.52
CA GLU A 144 24.60 -3.57 -3.50
C GLU A 144 25.42 -4.86 -3.37
N PRO A 145 26.75 -4.83 -3.13
CA PRO A 145 27.53 -6.05 -2.91
C PRO A 145 27.06 -6.80 -1.66
N ALA A 146 26.87 -6.09 -0.55
CA ALA A 146 26.42 -6.69 0.70
C ALA A 146 25.00 -7.26 0.59
N ALA A 147 24.10 -6.57 -0.09
CA ALA A 147 22.76 -7.09 -0.35
C ALA A 147 22.77 -8.33 -1.26
N LYS A 148 23.60 -8.34 -2.31
CA LYS A 148 23.73 -9.53 -3.18
C LYS A 148 24.25 -10.73 -2.41
N GLU A 149 25.27 -10.54 -1.58
CA GLU A 149 25.80 -11.59 -0.71
C GLU A 149 24.72 -12.12 0.24
N ARG A 150 23.99 -11.22 0.91
CA ARG A 150 22.93 -11.61 1.84
C ARG A 150 21.78 -12.33 1.14
N LEU A 151 21.38 -11.86 -0.05
CA LEU A 151 20.35 -12.51 -0.86
C LEU A 151 20.79 -13.91 -1.31
N ASN A 152 22.08 -14.09 -1.59
CA ASN A 152 22.64 -15.39 -1.91
C ASN A 152 22.63 -16.34 -0.69
N GLU A 153 23.07 -15.87 0.48
CA GLU A 153 23.02 -16.64 1.75
C GLU A 153 21.61 -17.11 2.09
N LEU A 154 20.62 -16.25 1.87
CA LEU A 154 19.21 -16.55 2.15
C LEU A 154 18.54 -17.41 1.05
N GLY A 155 19.27 -17.76 -0.02
CA GLY A 155 18.72 -18.50 -1.15
C GLY A 155 17.67 -17.72 -1.97
N LEU A 156 17.62 -16.39 -1.81
CA LEU A 156 16.65 -15.51 -2.46
C LEU A 156 17.16 -14.95 -3.79
N LEU A 157 18.48 -14.95 -4.03
CA LEU A 157 19.04 -14.42 -5.27
C LEU A 157 18.44 -15.04 -6.55
N PRO A 158 18.18 -16.36 -6.64
CA PRO A 158 17.54 -16.97 -7.81
C PRO A 158 16.10 -16.50 -8.08
N LEU A 159 15.42 -15.93 -7.07
CA LEU A 159 14.08 -15.37 -7.24
C LEU A 159 14.10 -14.02 -7.97
N LEU A 160 15.26 -13.35 -8.02
CA LEU A 160 15.41 -11.99 -8.57
C LEU A 160 16.06 -11.96 -9.97
N THR A 161 16.61 -13.08 -10.43
CA THR A 161 17.37 -13.18 -11.70
C THR A 161 16.59 -13.87 -12.82
N LYS A 162 15.27 -13.90 -12.75
CA LYS A 162 14.41 -14.54 -13.76
C LYS A 162 14.10 -13.62 -14.94
#